data_AF-A0A820E6A4-F1
#
_entry.id   AF-A0A820E6A4-F1
#
_cell.length_a   1.000
_cell.length_b   1.000
_cell.length_c   1.000
_cell.angle_alpha   90.00
_cell.angle_beta   90.00
_cell.angle_gamma   90.00
#
_symmetry.space_group_name_H-M   'P 1'
#
loop_
_entity.id
_entity.type
_entity.pdbx_description
1 polymer ?
#
loop_
_entity_poly.entity_id
_entity_poly.type
_entity_poly.pdbx_seq_one_letter_code
_entity_poly.pdbx_strand_id
1 'polypeptide(L)'
;MLLRRLVVLYLFILFTGSLAQRNVPNVDKENDDEDGDDNDLDTRKQSSINRDKTRKRISTGNDDNNVRSLPRSDNQQQSVNSVRKSQQNLNPLPVAGQSSRSAPIPIANSEECRADVLRYCSKGSKQMITNLKVLQCVDELDNAVNLISKDCQHHIYSFKYNMTHDPRFDDAAQRQCSKDIKLLDECEEFVGKRGSGRLVSCLYDRLGNITEPSCRYFINQMQAVVFNDWTLSEYMVDACMSDINKLECGRLDDDNKAIPHEQGAVIACLSQKYAQLLGPCKKEIFRLAEMQSDDYHLDRALFYACRDDRERLCSQVQSGNGRVYRCLYDQKFNTMMSPACRKEVQRRQSLVVA
;
A
#
# COMPACT_ATOMS: atom_id res chain seq x y z
N MET A 1 -7.45 26.36 -63.73
CA MET A 1 -6.96 25.05 -63.28
C MET A 1 -5.44 24.84 -63.35
N LEU A 2 -4.66 25.58 -64.17
CA LEU A 2 -3.19 25.34 -64.26
C LEU A 2 -2.40 25.64 -62.97
N LEU A 3 -2.75 26.68 -62.19
CA LEU A 3 -1.98 27.06 -60.98
C LEU A 3 -1.87 25.93 -59.94
N ARG A 4 -2.90 25.09 -59.78
CA ARG A 4 -2.87 23.94 -58.84
C ARG A 4 -1.95 22.81 -59.27
N ARG A 5 -1.56 22.70 -60.55
CA ARG A 5 -0.61 21.66 -61.01
C ARG A 5 0.86 22.08 -60.83
N LEU A 6 1.17 23.38 -60.89
CA LEU A 6 2.52 23.89 -60.69
C LEU A 6 2.99 23.75 -59.24
N VAL A 7 2.12 24.03 -58.25
CA VAL A 7 2.46 23.89 -56.81
C VAL A 7 2.79 22.44 -56.43
N VAL A 8 2.06 21.47 -56.99
CA VAL A 8 2.30 20.03 -56.73
C VAL A 8 3.65 19.57 -57.30
N LEU A 9 4.05 20.10 -58.46
CA LEU A 9 5.37 19.79 -59.05
C LEU A 9 6.52 20.41 -58.23
N TYR A 10 6.34 21.64 -57.74
CA TYR A 10 7.36 22.36 -56.98
C TYR A 10 7.64 21.73 -55.61
N LEU A 11 6.61 21.20 -54.93
CA LEU A 11 6.76 20.51 -53.64
C LEU A 11 7.40 19.11 -53.78
N PHE A 12 7.20 18.41 -54.90
CA PHE A 12 7.83 17.10 -55.14
C PHE A 12 9.35 17.18 -55.34
N ILE A 13 9.83 18.28 -55.96
CA ILE A 13 11.26 18.52 -56.18
C ILE A 13 12.00 18.81 -54.87
N LEU A 14 11.33 19.44 -53.89
CA LEU A 14 11.94 19.74 -52.58
C LEU A 14 12.03 18.51 -51.64
N PHE A 15 11.25 17.45 -51.87
CA PHE A 15 11.20 16.28 -50.98
C PHE A 15 12.08 15.10 -51.40
N THR A 16 12.86 15.22 -52.48
CA THR A 16 13.65 14.10 -53.04
C THR A 16 15.14 14.39 -53.21
N GLY A 17 15.62 15.58 -52.82
CA GLY A 17 17.00 16.02 -53.05
C GLY A 17 17.84 16.18 -51.77
N SER A 18 18.46 15.08 -51.29
CA SER A 18 19.81 15.08 -50.69
C SER A 18 20.26 13.68 -50.22
N LEU A 19 20.78 12.88 -51.16
CA LEU A 19 21.87 11.94 -50.86
C LEU A 19 23.18 12.63 -51.22
N ALA A 20 23.99 13.01 -50.23
CA ALA A 20 25.31 13.55 -50.44
C ALA A 20 26.24 13.18 -49.28
N GLN A 21 27.04 12.14 -49.47
CA GLN A 21 28.14 11.81 -48.56
C GLN A 21 29.21 12.91 -48.60
N ARG A 22 29.78 13.25 -47.44
CA ARG A 22 31.08 13.94 -47.38
C ARG A 22 32.03 13.14 -46.50
N ASN A 23 33.09 12.64 -47.12
CA ASN A 23 34.30 12.20 -46.42
C ASN A 23 35.01 13.43 -45.83
N VAL A 24 35.53 13.28 -44.62
CA VAL A 24 36.53 14.17 -44.01
C VAL A 24 37.63 13.26 -43.45
N PRO A 25 38.93 13.57 -43.65
CA PRO A 25 40.00 12.59 -43.51
C PRO A 25 40.43 12.34 -42.07
N ASN A 26 41.07 11.19 -41.88
CA ASN A 26 41.69 10.73 -40.64
C ASN A 26 43.14 11.24 -40.57
N VAL A 27 43.58 11.79 -39.43
CA VAL A 27 44.99 12.00 -39.08
C VAL A 27 45.15 11.69 -37.58
N ASP A 28 46.25 11.01 -37.26
CA ASP A 28 46.41 10.24 -36.02
C ASP A 28 46.83 11.03 -34.77
N LYS A 29 46.42 10.46 -33.63
CA LYS A 29 47.14 10.27 -32.35
C LYS A 29 48.31 11.19 -31.99
N GLU A 30 48.26 11.67 -30.76
CA GLU A 30 49.34 11.41 -29.79
C GLU A 30 48.71 10.97 -28.45
N ASN A 31 49.41 10.12 -27.71
CA ASN A 31 48.97 9.64 -26.39
C ASN A 31 49.50 10.60 -25.32
N ASP A 32 48.83 10.66 -24.17
CA ASP A 32 49.53 10.77 -22.89
C ASP A 32 48.74 9.94 -21.87
N ASP A 33 49.46 9.06 -21.16
CA ASP A 33 48.97 8.28 -20.04
C ASP A 33 48.95 9.16 -18.78
N GLU A 34 47.90 9.07 -17.95
CA GLU A 34 48.04 9.40 -16.52
C GLU A 34 47.05 8.57 -15.68
N ASP A 35 47.52 8.18 -14.49
CA ASP A 35 47.01 7.03 -13.74
C ASP A 35 45.64 7.23 -13.06
N GLY A 36 44.96 6.11 -12.80
CA GLY A 36 43.69 6.08 -12.08
C GLY A 36 43.84 6.04 -10.56
N ASP A 37 42.73 6.28 -9.85
CA ASP A 37 42.60 5.99 -8.42
C ASP A 37 41.13 5.69 -8.08
N ASP A 38 40.73 4.42 -8.22
CA ASP A 38 39.50 3.91 -7.60
C ASP A 38 39.71 3.81 -6.09
N ASN A 39 39.05 4.68 -5.30
CA ASN A 39 39.05 4.58 -3.83
C ASN A 39 37.72 4.03 -3.32
N ASP A 40 37.59 2.72 -3.47
CA ASP A 40 36.71 1.88 -2.65
C ASP A 40 37.28 1.84 -1.21
N LEU A 41 36.50 2.22 -0.20
CA LEU A 41 36.99 2.29 1.18
C LEU A 41 35.94 1.87 2.23
N ASP A 42 35.63 0.57 2.20
CA ASP A 42 35.04 -0.14 3.32
C ASP A 42 36.12 -0.58 4.33
N THR A 43 35.70 -0.88 5.56
CA THR A 43 36.41 -1.50 6.71
C THR A 43 37.30 -0.63 7.64
N ARG A 44 36.74 -0.37 8.83
CA ARG A 44 37.43 -0.59 10.12
C ARG A 44 36.37 -1.05 11.15
N LYS A 45 36.36 -2.30 11.64
CA LYS A 45 37.27 -2.91 12.66
C LYS A 45 37.37 -2.04 13.93
N GLN A 46 37.22 -2.53 15.17
CA GLN A 46 37.05 -3.91 15.67
C GLN A 46 36.48 -3.92 17.11
N SER A 47 35.82 -5.01 17.49
CA SER A 47 35.68 -5.63 18.84
C SER A 47 36.07 -4.90 20.14
N SER A 48 35.18 -5.03 21.13
CA SER A 48 35.50 -5.40 22.53
C SER A 48 34.26 -6.07 23.15
N ILE A 49 34.18 -7.40 23.21
CA ILE A 49 34.72 -8.26 24.28
C ILE A 49 34.51 -7.66 25.69
N ASN A 50 33.47 -8.15 26.37
CA ASN A 50 33.52 -8.40 27.81
C ASN A 50 32.53 -9.52 28.18
N ARG A 51 33.07 -10.71 28.48
CA ARG A 51 32.40 -11.73 29.29
C ARG A 51 33.11 -11.73 30.63
N ASP A 52 32.39 -11.71 31.75
CA ASP A 52 32.46 -12.83 32.71
C ASP A 52 31.38 -12.77 33.84
N LYS A 53 31.24 -13.89 34.54
CA LYS A 53 30.69 -14.10 35.91
C LYS A 53 29.19 -14.12 36.15
N THR A 54 28.60 -15.25 35.75
CA THR A 54 28.17 -16.32 36.68
C THR A 54 27.52 -15.95 38.02
N ARG A 55 26.22 -16.28 38.20
CA ARG A 55 25.78 -17.06 39.38
C ARG A 55 24.55 -17.94 39.10
N LYS A 56 24.49 -19.09 39.79
CA LYS A 56 23.59 -20.23 39.58
C LYS A 56 22.90 -20.60 40.92
N ARG A 57 21.58 -20.82 40.91
CA ARG A 57 20.69 -21.53 41.88
C ARG A 57 19.30 -21.54 41.22
N ILE A 58 18.55 -22.62 40.99
CA ILE A 58 18.41 -23.97 41.58
C ILE A 58 17.85 -23.98 43.01
N SER A 59 16.53 -24.19 43.09
CA SER A 59 15.76 -24.99 44.07
C SER A 59 14.26 -24.84 43.71
N THR A 60 13.58 -25.88 43.17
CA THR A 60 12.54 -26.71 43.87
C THR A 60 11.40 -25.89 44.49
N GLY A 61 10.11 -26.17 44.29
CA GLY A 61 9.43 -27.41 43.86
C GLY A 61 8.47 -27.88 44.96
N ASN A 62 7.29 -28.40 44.58
CA ASN A 62 6.21 -28.94 45.44
C ASN A 62 5.38 -27.93 46.27
N ASP A 63 4.15 -28.25 46.70
CA ASP A 63 2.99 -28.92 46.07
C ASP A 63 1.78 -28.85 47.03
N ASP A 64 0.61 -29.30 46.55
CA ASP A 64 -0.51 -29.91 47.30
C ASP A 64 -1.66 -29.08 47.91
N ASN A 65 -2.82 -29.75 47.88
CA ASN A 65 -4.18 -29.28 48.11
C ASN A 65 -4.78 -29.83 49.43
N ASN A 66 -5.80 -29.17 49.99
CA ASN A 66 -6.95 -29.81 50.70
C ASN A 66 -8.00 -28.74 51.12
N VAL A 67 -9.28 -29.02 51.45
CA VAL A 67 -10.40 -29.77 50.81
C VAL A 67 -11.67 -29.63 51.69
N ARG A 68 -12.86 -29.47 51.08
CA ARG A 68 -14.25 -29.57 51.67
C ARG A 68 -14.61 -28.55 52.78
N SER A 69 -15.87 -28.18 53.06
CA SER A 69 -17.17 -28.91 52.98
C SER A 69 -18.41 -28.01 52.72
N LEU A 70 -19.53 -28.64 52.33
CA LEU A 70 -20.94 -28.14 52.22
C LEU A 70 -21.79 -28.69 53.42
N PRO A 71 -23.14 -28.56 53.53
CA PRO A 71 -24.17 -27.59 53.05
C PRO A 71 -25.23 -27.17 54.14
N ARG A 72 -26.26 -26.34 53.79
CA ARG A 72 -27.75 -26.43 54.13
C ARG A 72 -28.51 -25.10 53.88
N SER A 73 -29.62 -25.05 53.11
CA SER A 73 -31.08 -25.17 53.47
C SER A 73 -31.70 -23.90 54.09
N ASP A 74 -32.97 -23.46 53.89
CA ASP A 74 -34.20 -23.99 53.21
C ASP A 74 -35.25 -22.88 52.91
N ASN A 75 -36.38 -23.27 52.25
CA ASN A 75 -37.74 -22.67 52.17
C ASN A 75 -38.03 -21.47 51.22
N GLN A 76 -38.98 -21.55 50.25
CA GLN A 76 -40.47 -21.72 50.28
C GLN A 76 -41.21 -20.39 50.60
N GLN A 77 -42.33 -19.98 49.96
CA GLN A 77 -43.54 -20.74 49.53
C GLN A 77 -44.35 -20.07 48.37
N GLN A 78 -45.47 -20.68 47.92
CA GLN A 78 -46.27 -20.34 46.72
C GLN A 78 -47.71 -19.79 47.00
N SER A 79 -48.40 -19.39 45.91
CA SER A 79 -49.87 -19.55 45.61
C SER A 79 -50.88 -18.48 46.13
N VAL A 80 -52.08 -18.19 45.57
CA VAL A 80 -52.80 -18.57 44.30
C VAL A 80 -53.93 -17.54 43.93
N ASN A 81 -54.31 -17.46 42.64
CA ASN A 81 -55.64 -17.09 42.06
C ASN A 81 -56.28 -15.69 42.33
N SER A 82 -57.26 -15.14 41.56
CA SER A 82 -57.67 -15.22 40.12
C SER A 82 -58.84 -14.21 39.80
N VAL A 83 -59.09 -13.92 38.50
CA VAL A 83 -60.36 -13.41 37.85
C VAL A 83 -60.68 -11.88 37.70
N ARG A 84 -60.62 -11.40 36.43
CA ARG A 84 -61.35 -10.26 35.75
C ARG A 84 -61.11 -8.80 36.25
N LYS A 85 -61.21 -7.72 35.43
CA LYS A 85 -61.87 -7.49 34.12
C LYS A 85 -61.24 -6.29 33.35
N SER A 86 -61.07 -6.41 32.03
CA SER A 86 -61.11 -5.35 30.97
C SER A 86 -60.70 -3.89 31.25
N GLN A 87 -59.67 -3.38 30.55
CA GLN A 87 -59.80 -2.38 29.45
C GLN A 87 -58.46 -2.09 28.74
N GLN A 88 -58.53 -1.46 27.57
CA GLN A 88 -57.42 -1.37 26.59
C GLN A 88 -56.42 -0.25 26.91
N ASN A 89 -55.12 -0.54 26.79
CA ASN A 89 -54.13 0.45 26.35
C ASN A 89 -52.92 -0.25 25.73
N LEU A 90 -52.71 -0.09 24.42
CA LEU A 90 -51.62 -0.73 23.68
C LEU A 90 -50.38 0.17 23.72
N ASN A 91 -49.56 0.01 24.76
CA ASN A 91 -48.19 0.53 24.76
C ASN A 91 -47.31 -0.33 23.81
N PRO A 92 -46.48 0.28 22.95
CA PRO A 92 -45.56 -0.49 22.09
C PRO A 92 -44.57 -1.34 22.89
N LEU A 93 -44.29 -2.54 22.37
CA LEU A 93 -43.29 -3.46 22.93
C LEU A 93 -41.88 -2.84 22.91
N PRO A 94 -41.02 -3.14 23.89
CA PRO A 94 -39.63 -2.69 23.87
C PRO A 94 -38.88 -3.37 22.73
N VAL A 95 -38.29 -2.58 21.84
CA VAL A 95 -37.44 -3.09 20.75
C VAL A 95 -36.12 -3.58 21.35
N ALA A 96 -36.02 -4.89 21.57
CA ALA A 96 -34.77 -5.57 21.84
C ALA A 96 -33.91 -5.55 20.56
N GLY A 97 -32.98 -4.61 20.48
CA GLY A 97 -32.18 -4.36 19.28
C GLY A 97 -30.87 -3.59 19.53
N GLN A 98 -30.36 -3.58 20.76
CA GLN A 98 -29.01 -3.08 21.02
C GLN A 98 -27.99 -4.10 20.53
N SER A 99 -27.50 -3.89 19.30
CA SER A 99 -26.27 -4.54 18.84
C SER A 99 -25.13 -4.13 19.77
N SER A 100 -24.74 -5.03 20.66
CA SER A 100 -23.46 -4.94 21.35
C SER A 100 -22.36 -5.05 20.30
N ARG A 101 -21.91 -3.90 19.77
CA ARG A 101 -20.72 -3.86 18.92
C ARG A 101 -19.55 -4.36 19.77
N SER A 102 -19.15 -5.60 19.53
CA SER A 102 -17.92 -6.15 20.07
C SER A 102 -16.76 -5.19 19.72
N ALA A 103 -15.85 -5.00 20.66
CA ALA A 103 -14.65 -4.20 20.38
C ALA A 103 -13.91 -4.83 19.19
N PRO A 104 -13.38 -4.02 18.24
CA PRO A 104 -12.61 -4.54 17.13
C PRO A 104 -11.47 -5.43 17.61
N ILE A 105 -11.30 -6.58 16.97
CA ILE A 105 -10.24 -7.53 17.30
C ILE A 105 -8.88 -6.86 17.00
N PRO A 106 -7.92 -6.84 17.95
CA PRO A 106 -6.58 -6.31 17.68
C PRO A 106 -5.87 -7.09 16.57
N ILE A 107 -5.06 -6.43 15.74
CA ILE A 107 -4.37 -7.05 14.60
C ILE A 107 -3.59 -8.30 15.04
N ALA A 108 -2.87 -8.20 16.16
CA ALA A 108 -2.09 -9.29 16.75
C ALA A 108 -2.89 -10.53 17.19
N ASN A 109 -4.22 -10.39 17.32
CA ASN A 109 -5.14 -11.45 17.76
C ASN A 109 -6.12 -11.89 16.66
N SER A 110 -6.09 -11.24 15.49
CA SER A 110 -6.89 -11.64 14.32
C SER A 110 -6.48 -13.04 13.83
N GLU A 111 -7.39 -13.73 13.12
CA GLU A 111 -7.09 -15.05 12.58
C GLU A 111 -5.98 -14.95 11.52
N GLU A 112 -6.06 -13.89 10.72
CA GLU A 112 -5.22 -13.56 9.59
C GLU A 112 -3.78 -13.20 10.01
N CYS A 113 -3.59 -12.34 11.00
CA CYS A 113 -2.26 -11.81 11.36
C CYS A 113 -1.59 -12.46 12.59
N ARG A 114 -2.31 -13.19 13.46
CA ARG A 114 -1.73 -13.67 14.73
C ARG A 114 -0.44 -14.48 14.57
N ALA A 115 -0.36 -15.34 13.55
CA ALA A 115 0.83 -16.16 13.31
C ALA A 115 2.03 -15.30 12.87
N ASP A 116 1.82 -14.37 11.95
CA ASP A 116 2.87 -13.50 11.40
C ASP A 116 3.36 -12.49 12.45
N VAL A 117 2.44 -11.85 13.18
CA VAL A 117 2.78 -10.89 14.24
C VAL A 117 3.55 -11.57 15.37
N LEU A 118 3.17 -12.79 15.77
CA LEU A 118 3.92 -13.56 16.76
C LEU A 118 5.34 -13.88 16.28
N ARG A 119 5.50 -14.23 15.00
CA ARG A 119 6.77 -14.64 14.39
C ARG A 119 7.74 -13.48 14.16
N TYR A 120 7.25 -12.37 13.62
CA TYR A 120 8.11 -11.27 13.14
C TYR A 120 8.13 -10.06 14.10
N CYS A 121 7.01 -9.75 14.76
CA CYS A 121 6.87 -8.51 15.54
C CYS A 121 6.89 -8.66 17.05
N SER A 122 6.50 -9.82 17.61
CA SER A 122 6.40 -9.97 19.06
C SER A 122 7.72 -10.23 19.78
N LYS A 123 8.82 -10.57 19.06
CA LYS A 123 10.22 -10.73 19.55
C LYS A 123 10.35 -11.42 20.94
N GLY A 124 9.50 -12.42 21.23
CA GLY A 124 9.49 -13.15 22.50
C GLY A 124 8.89 -12.43 23.72
N SER A 125 8.34 -11.22 23.56
CA SER A 125 7.66 -10.50 24.63
C SER A 125 6.29 -11.11 24.94
N LYS A 126 6.00 -11.31 26.24
CA LYS A 126 4.66 -11.70 26.72
C LYS A 126 3.68 -10.53 26.83
N GLN A 127 4.12 -9.32 26.48
CA GLN A 127 3.33 -8.10 26.65
C GLN A 127 2.43 -7.87 25.44
N MET A 128 1.19 -7.44 25.68
CA MET A 128 0.21 -7.18 24.62
C MET A 128 0.73 -6.07 23.69
N ILE A 129 0.98 -6.42 22.43
CA ILE A 129 1.35 -5.45 21.38
C ILE A 129 0.09 -4.71 20.92
N THR A 130 0.17 -3.39 20.79
CA THR A 130 -0.94 -2.55 20.31
C THR A 130 -0.98 -2.53 18.78
N ASN A 131 -2.13 -2.25 18.17
CA ASN A 131 -2.24 -2.17 16.70
C ASN A 131 -1.19 -1.21 16.10
N LEU A 132 -0.97 -0.03 16.71
CA LEU A 132 0.06 0.91 16.24
C LEU A 132 1.48 0.30 16.28
N LYS A 133 1.82 -0.47 17.31
CA LYS A 133 3.13 -1.16 17.40
C LYS A 133 3.25 -2.32 16.41
N VAL A 134 2.14 -2.98 16.04
CA VAL A 134 2.15 -3.96 14.95
C VAL A 134 2.42 -3.26 13.63
N LEU A 135 1.72 -2.16 13.35
CA LEU A 135 1.90 -1.39 12.11
C LEU A 135 3.33 -0.86 12.00
N GLN A 136 3.85 -0.19 13.03
CA GLN A 136 5.24 0.29 13.09
C GLN A 136 6.25 -0.84 12.86
N CYS A 137 6.07 -1.99 13.52
CA CYS A 137 6.95 -3.13 13.28
C CYS A 137 6.92 -3.59 11.82
N VAL A 138 5.73 -3.73 11.22
CA VAL A 138 5.58 -4.22 9.84
C VAL A 138 6.14 -3.22 8.83
N ASP A 139 6.01 -1.92 9.08
CA ASP A 139 6.62 -0.82 8.31
C ASP A 139 8.16 -0.81 8.41
N GLU A 140 8.72 -1.32 9.53
CA GLU A 140 10.15 -1.50 9.76
C GLU A 140 10.71 -2.88 9.33
N LEU A 141 9.89 -3.78 8.74
CA LEU A 141 10.35 -5.09 8.28
C LEU A 141 10.88 -5.04 6.85
N ASP A 142 12.20 -5.21 6.70
CA ASP A 142 12.82 -5.49 5.39
C ASP A 142 12.02 -6.55 4.62
N ASN A 143 11.46 -6.16 3.48
CA ASN A 143 10.73 -7.07 2.58
C ASN A 143 9.44 -7.66 3.21
N ALA A 144 8.68 -6.83 3.92
CA ALA A 144 7.42 -7.20 4.60
C ALA A 144 6.44 -7.97 3.71
N VAL A 145 6.27 -7.60 2.43
CA VAL A 145 5.37 -8.26 1.46
C VAL A 145 5.65 -9.75 1.23
N ASN A 146 6.87 -10.22 1.48
CA ASN A 146 7.24 -11.63 1.32
C ASN A 146 7.31 -12.39 2.66
N LEU A 147 7.37 -11.68 3.79
CA LEU A 147 7.40 -12.27 5.13
C LEU A 147 6.00 -12.43 5.73
N ILE A 148 5.13 -11.44 5.54
CA ILE A 148 3.76 -11.41 6.04
C ILE A 148 2.83 -12.13 5.05
N SER A 149 1.91 -12.97 5.54
CA SER A 149 0.93 -13.67 4.69
C SER A 149 0.01 -12.71 3.96
N LYS A 150 -0.49 -13.09 2.78
CA LYS A 150 -1.38 -12.23 1.96
C LYS A 150 -2.66 -11.84 2.70
N ASP A 151 -3.15 -12.75 3.55
CA ASP A 151 -4.36 -12.57 4.34
C ASP A 151 -4.11 -11.51 5.43
N CYS A 152 -2.96 -11.59 6.11
CA CYS A 152 -2.53 -10.54 7.04
C CYS A 152 -2.23 -9.21 6.35
N GLN A 153 -1.57 -9.21 5.19
CA GLN A 153 -1.35 -8.00 4.39
C GLN A 153 -2.68 -7.31 4.05
N HIS A 154 -3.68 -8.08 3.64
CA HIS A 154 -5.01 -7.56 3.35
C HIS A 154 -5.69 -7.02 4.62
N HIS A 155 -5.62 -7.75 5.73
CA HIS A 155 -6.17 -7.32 7.02
C HIS A 155 -5.53 -6.01 7.51
N ILE A 156 -4.20 -5.88 7.40
CA ILE A 156 -3.46 -4.65 7.74
C ILE A 156 -3.87 -3.49 6.82
N TYR A 157 -3.91 -3.71 5.51
CA TYR A 157 -4.34 -2.70 4.55
C TYR A 157 -5.75 -2.18 4.86
N SER A 158 -6.71 -3.10 5.08
CA SER A 158 -8.08 -2.74 5.44
C SER A 158 -8.17 -2.10 6.83
N PHE A 159 -7.29 -2.45 7.78
CA PHE A 159 -7.19 -1.74 9.06
C PHE A 159 -6.71 -0.29 8.87
N LYS A 160 -5.62 -0.06 8.12
CA LYS A 160 -5.10 1.29 7.81
C LYS A 160 -6.17 2.14 7.13
N TYR A 161 -6.87 1.59 6.13
CA TYR A 161 -7.96 2.29 5.42
C TYR A 161 -9.13 2.65 6.34
N ASN A 162 -9.63 1.71 7.14
CA ASN A 162 -10.74 1.98 8.06
C ASN A 162 -10.35 2.95 9.19
N MET A 163 -9.09 2.97 9.60
CA MET A 163 -8.57 3.89 10.62
C MET A 163 -8.44 5.32 10.08
N THR A 164 -7.95 5.50 8.85
CA THR A 164 -7.89 6.82 8.19
C THR A 164 -9.29 7.36 7.86
N HIS A 165 -10.25 6.49 7.58
CA HIS A 165 -11.67 6.83 7.38
C HIS A 165 -12.49 6.97 8.68
N ASP A 166 -11.91 6.78 9.87
CA ASP A 166 -12.64 6.95 11.13
C ASP A 166 -12.80 8.44 11.46
N PRO A 167 -14.03 8.99 11.60
CA PRO A 167 -14.23 10.40 11.94
C PRO A 167 -13.56 10.84 13.26
N ARG A 168 -13.25 9.90 14.17
CA ARG A 168 -12.53 10.17 15.43
C ARG A 168 -11.04 10.46 15.20
N PHE A 169 -10.49 9.99 14.08
CA PHE A 169 -9.12 10.25 13.64
C PHE A 169 -8.98 11.71 13.21
N ASP A 170 -9.90 12.21 12.38
CA ASP A 170 -9.98 13.62 12.01
C ASP A 170 -10.20 14.51 13.25
N ASP A 171 -11.07 14.13 14.19
CA ASP A 171 -11.26 14.87 15.44
C ASP A 171 -9.96 14.98 16.26
N ALA A 172 -9.13 13.93 16.26
CA ALA A 172 -7.84 13.93 16.94
C ALA A 172 -6.85 14.86 16.24
N ALA A 173 -6.82 14.84 14.90
CA ALA A 173 -6.02 15.74 14.09
C ALA A 173 -6.42 17.21 14.30
N GLN A 174 -7.70 17.53 14.16
CA GLN A 174 -8.24 18.88 14.35
C GLN A 174 -7.90 19.44 15.74
N ARG A 175 -8.00 18.64 16.81
CA ARG A 175 -7.61 19.08 18.16
C ARG A 175 -6.11 19.38 18.27
N GLN A 176 -5.26 18.51 17.74
CA GLN A 176 -3.79 18.59 17.93
C GLN A 176 -3.09 19.55 16.94
N CYS A 177 -3.73 19.82 15.80
CA CYS A 177 -3.23 20.62 14.68
C CYS A 177 -4.06 21.88 14.38
N SER A 178 -4.95 22.28 15.30
CA SER A 178 -5.93 23.38 15.11
C SER A 178 -5.34 24.74 14.66
N LYS A 179 -4.04 24.97 14.90
CA LYS A 179 -3.33 26.17 14.43
C LYS A 179 -2.69 25.95 13.06
N ASP A 180 -1.94 24.87 12.88
CA ASP A 180 -1.26 24.56 11.60
C ASP A 180 -2.27 24.39 10.46
N ILE A 181 -3.44 23.80 10.72
CA ILE A 181 -4.53 23.69 9.74
C ILE A 181 -4.95 25.07 9.21
N LYS A 182 -4.96 26.11 10.06
CA LYS A 182 -5.31 27.50 9.68
C LYS A 182 -4.17 28.27 9.01
N LEU A 183 -2.99 27.67 8.94
CA LEU A 183 -1.82 28.18 8.21
C LEU A 183 -1.58 27.39 6.91
N LEU A 184 -2.38 26.36 6.67
CA LEU A 184 -2.29 25.42 5.56
C LEU A 184 -3.67 25.32 4.90
N ASP A 185 -4.04 26.38 4.16
CA ASP A 185 -5.34 26.52 3.47
C ASP A 185 -5.75 25.25 2.68
N GLU A 186 -4.77 24.59 2.06
CA GLU A 186 -4.91 23.31 1.34
C GLU A 186 -5.47 22.17 2.21
N CYS A 187 -5.14 22.15 3.51
CA CYS A 187 -5.62 21.16 4.46
C CYS A 187 -6.90 21.59 5.18
N GLU A 188 -7.21 22.90 5.26
CA GLU A 188 -8.45 23.40 5.86
C GLU A 188 -9.70 22.91 5.09
N GLU A 189 -9.60 22.70 3.77
CA GLU A 189 -10.67 22.13 2.93
C GLU A 189 -11.21 20.78 3.44
N PHE A 190 -10.42 20.04 4.22
CA PHE A 190 -10.77 18.70 4.72
C PHE A 190 -11.38 18.70 6.13
N VAL A 191 -11.36 19.82 6.86
CA VAL A 191 -11.91 19.93 8.23
C VAL A 191 -13.40 19.58 8.29
N GLY A 192 -14.15 19.92 7.24
CA GLY A 192 -15.57 19.57 7.10
C GLY A 192 -15.84 18.17 6.52
N LYS A 193 -14.84 17.52 5.93
CA LYS A 193 -14.98 16.24 5.19
C LYS A 193 -14.58 15.05 6.07
N ARG A 194 -15.28 14.90 7.20
CA ARG A 194 -14.97 13.88 8.20
C ARG A 194 -15.09 12.46 7.63
N GLY A 195 -14.13 11.61 8.00
CA GLY A 195 -14.01 10.23 7.56
C GLY A 195 -13.49 10.07 6.12
N SER A 196 -12.76 11.06 5.58
CA SER A 196 -12.17 10.99 4.22
C SER A 196 -10.69 10.60 4.18
N GLY A 197 -10.01 10.48 5.33
CA GLY A 197 -8.56 10.29 5.43
C GLY A 197 -7.69 11.46 4.97
N ARG A 198 -8.25 12.42 4.21
CA ARG A 198 -7.53 13.54 3.59
C ARG A 198 -6.83 14.45 4.59
N LEU A 199 -7.47 14.78 5.71
CA LEU A 199 -6.94 15.79 6.63
C LEU A 199 -5.59 15.36 7.20
N VAL A 200 -5.48 14.11 7.65
CA VAL A 200 -4.24 13.60 8.27
C VAL A 200 -3.17 13.35 7.21
N SER A 201 -3.53 12.88 6.01
CA SER A 201 -2.60 12.79 4.88
C SER A 201 -2.05 14.16 4.48
N CYS A 202 -2.90 15.19 4.33
CA CYS A 202 -2.46 16.54 3.96
C CYS A 202 -1.48 17.12 4.99
N LEU A 203 -1.75 16.91 6.28
CA LEU A 203 -0.84 17.32 7.36
C LEU A 203 0.48 16.54 7.34
N TYR A 204 0.46 15.25 6.99
CA TYR A 204 1.67 14.43 6.81
C TYR A 204 2.51 14.89 5.61
N ASP A 205 1.88 15.14 4.45
CA ASP A 205 2.51 15.68 3.24
C ASP A 205 3.07 17.12 3.45
N ARG A 206 2.72 17.78 4.56
CA ARG A 206 3.19 19.10 4.99
C ARG A 206 3.94 19.06 6.33
N LEU A 207 4.47 17.92 6.75
CA LEU A 207 5.13 17.74 8.06
C LEU A 207 6.27 18.73 8.30
N GLY A 208 7.00 19.14 7.25
CA GLY A 208 8.05 20.17 7.32
C GLY A 208 7.54 21.59 7.57
N ASN A 209 6.26 21.86 7.30
CA ASN A 209 5.58 23.13 7.54
C ASN A 209 4.85 23.18 8.90
N ILE A 210 4.71 22.05 9.60
CA ILE A 210 4.02 21.98 10.90
C ILE A 210 4.86 22.63 11.99
N THR A 211 4.29 23.68 12.59
CA THR A 211 4.89 24.50 13.64
C THR A 211 4.61 23.95 15.03
N GLU A 212 3.39 23.50 15.34
CA GLU A 212 3.05 23.06 16.70
C GLU A 212 3.67 21.70 17.06
N PRO A 213 4.39 21.59 18.19
CA PRO A 213 4.98 20.33 18.64
C PRO A 213 3.94 19.22 18.87
N SER A 214 2.72 19.56 19.31
CA SER A 214 1.63 18.59 19.48
C SER A 214 1.15 18.01 18.16
N CYS A 215 1.03 18.85 17.13
CA CYS A 215 0.65 18.41 15.80
C CYS A 215 1.75 17.54 15.19
N ARG A 216 3.01 18.00 15.25
CA ARG A 216 4.16 17.25 14.75
C ARG A 216 4.31 15.90 15.45
N TYR A 217 4.12 15.83 16.78
CA TYR A 217 4.10 14.56 17.50
C TYR A 217 2.96 13.65 17.03
N PHE A 218 1.73 14.18 16.94
CA PHE A 218 0.57 13.41 16.46
C PHE A 218 0.80 12.82 15.08
N ILE A 219 1.20 13.63 14.10
CA ILE A 219 1.40 13.20 12.71
C ILE A 219 2.53 12.15 12.61
N ASN A 220 3.65 12.33 13.32
CA ASN A 220 4.70 11.30 13.40
C ASN A 220 4.20 9.99 14.02
N GLN A 221 3.33 10.04 15.05
CA GLN A 221 2.72 8.82 15.60
C GLN A 221 1.73 8.16 14.63
N MET A 222 1.19 8.89 13.65
CA MET A 222 0.25 8.37 12.66
C MET A 222 0.91 7.91 11.35
N GLN A 223 2.22 8.07 11.17
CA GLN A 223 2.96 7.64 9.97
C GLN A 223 2.66 6.18 9.58
N ALA A 224 2.72 5.24 10.52
CA ALA A 224 2.45 3.82 10.25
C ALA A 224 0.97 3.49 9.96
N VAL A 225 0.06 4.46 10.08
CA VAL A 225 -1.39 4.32 9.82
C VAL A 225 -1.78 4.99 8.52
N VAL A 226 -1.22 6.18 8.26
CA VAL A 226 -1.47 6.98 7.05
C VAL A 226 -0.75 6.31 5.88
N PHE A 227 -1.37 6.34 4.71
CA PHE A 227 -0.74 5.86 3.49
C PHE A 227 0.15 6.97 2.94
N ASN A 228 1.41 6.66 2.66
CA ASN A 228 2.19 7.44 1.70
C ASN A 228 1.40 7.45 0.36
N ASP A 229 1.35 8.60 -0.31
CA ASP A 229 0.68 8.83 -1.60
C ASP A 229 -0.87 8.84 -1.63
N TRP A 230 -1.58 9.04 -0.51
CA TRP A 230 -3.06 9.06 -0.47
C TRP A 230 -3.70 9.99 -1.51
N THR A 231 -3.08 11.15 -1.78
CA THR A 231 -3.59 12.25 -2.61
C THR A 231 -3.89 11.89 -4.07
N LEU A 232 -3.16 10.95 -4.67
CA LEU A 232 -3.44 10.45 -6.03
C LEU A 232 -4.45 9.29 -6.06
N SER A 233 -4.72 8.68 -4.90
CA SER A 233 -5.31 7.35 -4.81
C SER A 233 -6.73 7.29 -4.28
N GLU A 234 -7.16 8.22 -3.42
CA GLU A 234 -8.44 8.13 -2.70
C GLU A 234 -9.63 7.85 -3.62
N TYR A 235 -9.84 8.65 -4.67
CA TYR A 235 -10.97 8.44 -5.59
C TYR A 235 -10.97 7.05 -6.25
N MET A 236 -9.79 6.47 -6.49
CA MET A 236 -9.64 5.11 -7.01
C MET A 236 -9.83 4.06 -5.92
N VAL A 237 -9.19 4.23 -4.75
CA VAL A 237 -9.25 3.29 -3.62
C VAL A 237 -10.67 3.19 -3.09
N ASP A 238 -11.40 4.30 -2.93
CA ASP A 238 -12.80 4.32 -2.51
C ASP A 238 -13.71 3.64 -3.55
N ALA A 239 -13.54 3.97 -4.84
CA ALA A 239 -14.26 3.32 -5.93
C ALA A 239 -13.95 1.81 -6.03
N CYS A 240 -12.78 1.38 -5.56
CA CYS A 240 -12.32 0.00 -5.55
C CYS A 240 -12.49 -0.72 -4.21
N MET A 241 -12.84 -0.08 -3.10
CA MET A 241 -12.76 -0.70 -1.76
C MET A 241 -13.64 -1.94 -1.63
N SER A 242 -14.82 -1.95 -2.27
CA SER A 242 -15.67 -3.14 -2.32
C SER A 242 -15.00 -4.31 -3.05
N ASP A 243 -14.28 -4.05 -4.15
CA ASP A 243 -13.54 -5.07 -4.89
C ASP A 243 -12.23 -5.46 -4.19
N ILE A 244 -11.54 -4.53 -3.53
CA ILE A 244 -10.34 -4.79 -2.74
C ILE A 244 -10.64 -5.80 -1.64
N ASN A 245 -11.75 -5.64 -0.91
CA ASN A 245 -12.18 -6.59 0.11
C ASN A 245 -12.69 -7.91 -0.49
N LYS A 246 -13.59 -7.84 -1.48
CA LYS A 246 -14.15 -9.04 -2.15
C LYS A 246 -13.08 -9.94 -2.80
N LEU A 247 -12.00 -9.34 -3.28
CA LEU A 247 -10.92 -10.02 -4.01
C LEU A 247 -9.63 -10.12 -3.21
N GLU A 248 -9.66 -9.77 -1.92
CA GLU A 248 -8.52 -9.82 -0.99
C GLU A 248 -7.25 -9.19 -1.59
N CYS A 249 -7.40 -7.99 -2.18
CA CYS A 249 -6.33 -7.32 -2.94
C CYS A 249 -5.55 -6.27 -2.13
N GLY A 250 -5.82 -6.08 -0.84
CA GLY A 250 -4.99 -5.23 0.03
C GLY A 250 -3.59 -5.81 0.21
N ARG A 251 -2.54 -5.00 0.04
CA ARG A 251 -1.13 -5.43 0.08
C ARG A 251 -0.28 -4.42 0.84
N LEU A 252 0.86 -4.89 1.33
CA LEU A 252 1.94 -4.07 1.89
C LEU A 252 2.93 -3.69 0.78
N ASP A 253 3.88 -2.82 1.10
CA ASP A 253 4.96 -2.37 0.21
C ASP A 253 6.06 -3.44 0.03
N ASP A 254 6.82 -3.34 -1.07
CA ASP A 254 8.02 -4.14 -1.33
C ASP A 254 9.25 -3.23 -1.35
N ASP A 255 9.82 -2.96 -0.18
CA ASP A 255 11.00 -2.08 -0.02
C ASP A 255 12.22 -2.54 -0.83
N ASN A 256 12.24 -3.81 -1.27
CA ASN A 256 13.38 -4.42 -1.94
C ASN A 256 13.15 -4.74 -3.43
N LYS A 257 11.97 -4.48 -4.01
CA LYS A 257 11.73 -4.67 -5.46
C LYS A 257 10.69 -3.75 -6.08
N ALA A 258 11.07 -3.18 -7.23
CA ALA A 258 10.29 -3.03 -8.46
C ALA A 258 8.95 -2.25 -8.45
N ILE A 259 8.24 -2.11 -7.35
CA ILE A 259 7.07 -1.26 -7.22
C ILE A 259 7.15 -0.71 -5.81
N PRO A 260 7.91 0.38 -5.58
CA PRO A 260 7.66 1.14 -4.37
C PRO A 260 6.18 1.56 -4.36
N HIS A 261 5.65 1.82 -3.18
CA HIS A 261 4.28 2.24 -2.88
C HIS A 261 3.26 1.09 -2.81
N GLU A 262 2.73 0.83 -1.60
CA GLU A 262 1.66 -0.14 -1.25
C GLU A 262 0.53 -0.21 -2.31
N GLN A 263 0.16 0.94 -2.85
CA GLN A 263 -0.91 1.11 -3.85
C GLN A 263 -0.62 0.36 -5.16
N GLY A 264 0.63 0.32 -5.61
CA GLY A 264 1.01 -0.33 -6.86
C GLY A 264 0.77 -1.84 -6.83
N ALA A 265 1.00 -2.47 -5.67
CA ALA A 265 0.69 -3.89 -5.44
C ALA A 265 -0.84 -4.15 -5.44
N VAL A 266 -1.63 -3.25 -4.86
CA VAL A 266 -3.11 -3.32 -4.88
C VAL A 266 -3.64 -3.17 -6.31
N ILE A 267 -3.20 -2.13 -7.04
CA ILE A 267 -3.54 -1.89 -8.45
C ILE A 267 -3.17 -3.10 -9.30
N ALA A 268 -1.97 -3.69 -9.11
CA ALA A 268 -1.55 -4.86 -9.85
C ALA A 268 -2.45 -6.09 -9.58
N CYS A 269 -2.90 -6.28 -8.34
CA CYS A 269 -3.85 -7.33 -7.97
C CYS A 269 -5.22 -7.13 -8.63
N LEU A 270 -5.78 -5.91 -8.54
CA LEU A 270 -7.08 -5.56 -9.15
C LEU A 270 -7.03 -5.69 -10.67
N SER A 271 -5.95 -5.23 -11.31
CA SER A 271 -5.73 -5.34 -12.76
C SER A 271 -5.73 -6.80 -13.25
N GLN A 272 -5.09 -7.73 -12.51
CA GLN A 272 -5.10 -9.16 -12.86
C GLN A 272 -6.49 -9.79 -12.73
N LYS A 273 -7.36 -9.19 -11.90
CA LYS A 273 -8.74 -9.64 -11.67
C LYS A 273 -9.78 -8.74 -12.38
N TYR A 274 -9.37 -7.92 -13.37
CA TYR A 274 -10.19 -6.85 -13.94
C TYR A 274 -11.62 -7.26 -14.33
N ALA A 275 -11.80 -8.43 -14.95
CA ALA A 275 -13.12 -8.94 -15.33
C ALA A 275 -14.10 -9.06 -14.14
N GLN A 276 -13.61 -9.34 -12.93
CA GLN A 276 -14.39 -9.58 -11.71
C GLN A 276 -14.78 -8.29 -10.96
N LEU A 277 -14.17 -7.16 -11.34
CA LEU A 277 -14.37 -5.84 -10.72
C LEU A 277 -15.76 -5.26 -11.04
N LEU A 278 -16.27 -4.45 -10.13
CA LEU A 278 -17.47 -3.62 -10.29
C LEU A 278 -17.19 -2.41 -11.20
N GLY A 279 -18.26 -1.84 -11.76
CA GLY A 279 -18.18 -0.71 -12.71
C GLY A 279 -17.33 0.48 -12.23
N PRO A 280 -17.47 0.99 -10.99
CA PRO A 280 -16.66 2.08 -10.48
C PRO A 280 -15.16 1.76 -10.47
N CYS A 281 -14.77 0.60 -9.93
CA CYS A 281 -13.37 0.20 -9.88
C CYS A 281 -12.80 -0.08 -11.28
N LYS A 282 -13.56 -0.73 -12.17
CA LYS A 282 -13.17 -0.92 -13.58
C LYS A 282 -12.81 0.40 -14.24
N LYS A 283 -13.65 1.42 -14.05
CA LYS A 283 -13.44 2.74 -14.65
C LYS A 283 -12.13 3.38 -14.18
N GLU A 284 -11.84 3.40 -12.89
CA GLU A 284 -10.62 4.05 -12.39
C GLU A 284 -9.35 3.23 -12.69
N ILE A 285 -9.40 1.89 -12.66
CA ILE A 285 -8.30 1.03 -13.14
C ILE A 285 -8.03 1.22 -14.64
N PHE A 286 -9.08 1.34 -15.47
CA PHE A 286 -8.95 1.61 -16.90
C PHE A 286 -8.36 3.00 -17.16
N ARG A 287 -8.87 4.03 -16.48
CA ARG A 287 -8.35 5.40 -16.56
C ARG A 287 -6.87 5.48 -16.18
N LEU A 288 -6.45 4.75 -15.14
CA LEU A 288 -5.04 4.65 -14.79
C LEU A 288 -4.21 3.98 -15.90
N ALA A 289 -4.72 2.88 -16.48
CA ALA A 289 -4.05 2.20 -17.59
C ALA A 289 -3.92 3.08 -18.84
N GLU A 290 -4.94 3.89 -19.14
CA GLU A 290 -4.96 4.89 -20.21
C GLU A 290 -3.90 5.98 -20.00
N MET A 291 -3.84 6.59 -18.80
CA MET A 291 -2.80 7.57 -18.46
C MET A 291 -1.38 6.99 -18.56
N GLN A 292 -1.21 5.70 -18.30
CA GLN A 292 0.06 4.98 -18.43
C GLN A 292 0.31 4.41 -19.86
N SER A 293 -0.56 4.67 -20.84
CA SER A 293 -0.48 4.03 -22.17
C SER A 293 0.59 4.62 -23.08
N ASP A 294 0.96 5.88 -22.89
CA ASP A 294 1.93 6.55 -23.75
C ASP A 294 3.37 6.06 -23.54
N ASP A 295 3.83 5.93 -22.29
CA ASP A 295 5.18 5.45 -22.00
C ASP A 295 5.19 4.35 -20.94
N TYR A 296 5.97 3.29 -21.19
CA TYR A 296 6.05 2.12 -20.31
C TYR A 296 6.67 2.47 -18.94
N HIS A 297 7.47 3.55 -18.86
CA HIS A 297 7.97 4.13 -17.62
C HIS A 297 6.86 4.53 -16.62
N LEU A 298 5.66 4.87 -17.13
CA LEU A 298 4.54 5.33 -16.31
C LEU A 298 3.80 4.16 -15.63
N ASP A 299 3.81 2.97 -16.23
CA ASP A 299 3.37 1.73 -15.57
C ASP A 299 4.54 1.15 -14.79
N ARG A 300 4.73 1.60 -13.53
CA ARG A 300 5.84 1.15 -12.67
C ARG A 300 5.98 -0.38 -12.63
N ALA A 301 4.87 -1.10 -12.48
CA ALA A 301 4.86 -2.56 -12.44
C ALA A 301 5.44 -3.18 -13.72
N LEU A 302 5.05 -2.66 -14.88
CA LEU A 302 5.63 -3.07 -16.17
C LEU A 302 7.10 -2.62 -16.29
N PHE A 303 7.42 -1.35 -15.99
CA PHE A 303 8.76 -0.78 -16.13
C PHE A 303 9.81 -1.61 -15.41
N TYR A 304 9.68 -1.80 -14.09
CA TYR A 304 10.70 -2.50 -13.33
C TYR A 304 10.72 -4.01 -13.61
N ALA A 305 9.58 -4.63 -13.94
CA ALA A 305 9.56 -6.04 -14.33
C ALA A 305 10.20 -6.28 -15.71
N CYS A 306 10.16 -5.30 -16.61
CA CYS A 306 10.60 -5.43 -18.00
C CYS A 306 11.85 -4.62 -18.38
N ARG A 307 12.47 -3.79 -17.52
CA ARG A 307 13.61 -2.94 -17.90
C ARG A 307 14.77 -3.72 -18.56
N ASP A 308 15.14 -4.86 -17.98
CA ASP A 308 16.24 -5.69 -18.47
C ASP A 308 15.83 -6.55 -19.69
N ASP A 309 14.54 -6.80 -19.85
CA ASP A 309 13.95 -7.39 -21.06
C ASP A 309 13.87 -6.35 -22.20
N ARG A 310 13.59 -5.08 -21.88
CA ARG A 310 13.53 -3.96 -22.82
C ARG A 310 14.89 -3.72 -23.47
N GLU A 311 15.98 -3.72 -22.72
CA GLU A 311 17.31 -3.56 -23.30
C GLU A 311 17.68 -4.73 -24.23
N ARG A 312 17.40 -5.98 -23.82
CA ARG A 312 17.79 -7.17 -24.60
C ARG A 312 16.92 -7.42 -25.83
N LEU A 313 15.63 -7.08 -25.77
CA LEU A 313 14.64 -7.43 -26.80
C LEU A 313 14.13 -6.22 -27.60
N CYS A 314 14.27 -5.00 -27.07
CA CYS A 314 13.62 -3.79 -27.58
C CYS A 314 14.52 -2.53 -27.50
N SER A 315 15.85 -2.66 -27.39
CA SER A 315 16.79 -1.52 -27.20
C SER A 315 16.63 -0.40 -28.24
N GLN A 316 16.38 -0.77 -29.50
CA GLN A 316 16.20 0.16 -30.62
C GLN A 316 14.82 0.87 -30.63
N VAL A 317 13.92 0.53 -29.70
CA VAL A 317 12.56 1.10 -29.63
C VAL A 317 12.54 2.30 -28.70
N GLN A 318 12.33 3.48 -29.26
CA GLN A 318 12.18 4.73 -28.50
C GLN A 318 10.85 4.74 -27.71
N SER A 319 10.94 5.12 -26.44
CA SER A 319 9.80 5.37 -25.53
C SER A 319 8.78 6.39 -26.06
N GLY A 320 7.58 6.38 -25.47
CA GLY A 320 6.43 7.16 -25.93
C GLY A 320 5.58 6.45 -27.01
N ASN A 321 4.34 6.91 -27.17
CA ASN A 321 3.32 6.38 -28.10
C ASN A 321 3.09 4.86 -27.98
N GLY A 322 3.24 4.29 -26.78
CA GLY A 322 3.06 2.87 -26.48
C GLY A 322 4.06 1.92 -27.15
N ARG A 323 5.07 2.43 -27.89
CA ARG A 323 5.95 1.61 -28.76
C ARG A 323 6.72 0.55 -28.01
N VAL A 324 7.28 0.88 -26.84
CA VAL A 324 8.03 -0.07 -26.01
C VAL A 324 7.12 -1.18 -25.49
N TYR A 325 5.92 -0.85 -25.01
CA TYR A 325 4.93 -1.86 -24.62
C TYR A 325 4.56 -2.75 -25.80
N ARG A 326 4.36 -2.19 -27.01
CA ARG A 326 4.07 -2.97 -28.22
C ARG A 326 5.19 -3.96 -28.54
N CYS A 327 6.45 -3.54 -28.46
CA CYS A 327 7.59 -4.43 -28.66
C CYS A 327 7.63 -5.56 -27.62
N LEU A 328 7.50 -5.23 -26.33
CA LEU A 328 7.44 -6.22 -25.25
C LEU A 328 6.26 -7.20 -25.43
N TYR A 329 5.11 -6.69 -25.87
CA TYR A 329 3.93 -7.49 -26.20
C TYR A 329 4.17 -8.48 -27.34
N ASP A 330 4.78 -8.04 -28.44
CA ASP A 330 5.11 -8.91 -29.57
C ASP A 330 6.20 -9.93 -29.20
N GLN A 331 7.07 -9.60 -28.24
CA GLN A 331 8.10 -10.51 -27.68
C GLN A 331 7.59 -11.39 -26.53
N LYS A 332 6.31 -11.35 -26.13
CA LYS A 332 5.80 -12.04 -24.92
C LYS A 332 5.90 -13.57 -24.91
N PHE A 333 6.19 -14.19 -26.06
CA PHE A 333 6.44 -15.63 -26.19
C PHE A 333 7.92 -16.00 -26.34
N ASN A 334 8.82 -15.02 -26.49
CA ASN A 334 10.26 -15.24 -26.62
C ASN A 334 10.82 -15.95 -25.38
N THR A 335 11.70 -16.95 -25.56
CA THR A 335 12.34 -17.69 -24.47
C THR A 335 13.25 -16.82 -23.61
N MET A 336 13.82 -15.76 -24.19
CA MET A 336 14.70 -14.81 -23.52
C MET A 336 13.95 -13.81 -22.62
N MET A 337 12.62 -13.71 -22.71
CA MET A 337 11.81 -12.83 -21.87
C MET A 337 11.60 -13.43 -20.47
N SER A 338 11.91 -12.65 -19.43
CA SER A 338 11.74 -13.08 -18.04
C SER A 338 10.28 -13.45 -17.70
N PRO A 339 10.04 -14.39 -16.77
CA PRO A 339 8.69 -14.69 -16.30
C PRO A 339 8.00 -13.47 -15.66
N ALA A 340 8.77 -12.59 -15.01
CA ALA A 340 8.26 -11.37 -14.39
C ALA A 340 7.72 -10.37 -15.43
N CYS A 341 8.52 -10.01 -16.44
CA CYS A 341 8.07 -9.12 -17.50
C CYS A 341 6.85 -9.71 -18.25
N ARG A 342 6.91 -11.01 -18.59
CA ARG A 342 5.83 -11.70 -19.29
C ARG A 342 4.49 -11.59 -18.56
N LYS A 343 4.50 -11.76 -17.24
CA LYS A 343 3.33 -11.61 -16.36
C LYS A 343 2.75 -10.19 -16.40
N GLU A 344 3.61 -9.17 -16.35
CA GLU A 344 3.15 -7.77 -16.35
C GLU A 344 2.69 -7.30 -17.75
N VAL A 345 3.32 -7.78 -18.82
CA VAL A 345 2.84 -7.60 -20.21
C VAL A 345 1.44 -8.21 -20.38
N GLN A 346 1.20 -9.40 -19.79
CA GLN A 346 -0.12 -10.06 -19.78
C GLN A 346 -1.15 -9.32 -18.91
N ARG A 347 -0.77 -8.85 -17.71
CA ARG A 347 -1.64 -7.99 -16.86
C ARG A 347 -2.11 -6.77 -17.64
N ARG A 348 -1.20 -6.09 -18.34
CA ARG A 348 -1.54 -4.92 -19.16
C ARG A 348 -2.40 -5.28 -20.37
N GLN A 349 -2.18 -6.45 -20.99
CA GLN A 349 -3.04 -6.94 -22.08
C GLN A 349 -4.49 -7.12 -21.62
N SER A 350 -4.74 -7.66 -20.43
CA SER A 350 -6.11 -7.90 -19.93
C SER A 350 -6.94 -6.63 -19.69
N LEU A 351 -6.32 -5.44 -19.67
CA LEU A 351 -7.02 -4.16 -19.49
C LEU A 351 -7.55 -3.56 -20.81
N VAL A 352 -7.06 -4.06 -21.96
CA VAL A 352 -7.38 -3.53 -23.31
C VAL A 352 -8.41 -4.41 -24.05
N VAL A 353 -8.67 -5.62 -23.55
CA VAL A 353 -9.49 -6.66 -24.23
C VAL A 353 -10.84 -6.89 -23.51
N ALA A 354 -11.17 -6.08 -22.50
CA ALA A 354 -12.26 -6.32 -21.55
C ALA A 354 -13.43 -5.33 -21.68
#